data_AF-A0AAD7UUQ6-F1
#
_entry.id   AF-A0AAD7UUQ6-F1
#
_cell.length_a   1.000
_cell.length_b   1.000
_cell.length_c   1.000
_cell.angle_alpha   90.00
_cell.angle_beta   90.00
_cell.angle_gamma   90.00
#
_symmetry.space_group_name_H-M   'P 1'
#
loop_
_entity.id
_entity.type
_entity.pdbx_description
1 polymer ?
#
loop_
_entity_poly.entity_id
_entity_poly.type
_entity_poly.pdbx_seq_one_letter_code
_entity_poly.pdbx_strand_id
1 'polypeptide(L)'
;MVRYYYQDDPLPQSHSAIIRWFGFDRFVPEWAVTSYWMPSKALLCIRIITCLYSTIVIWASIGTSAMQGNFQHYFAHFTEMTYIGLHAYLVTVLYHHVRYLMHQHEPRSFFNQPSVLNYMFYYLYHTICVYNIITPIVYWAALSPQVTHASGTNPSAAQSGGYQPPIDWWINTSMHGVSFVLMATEVLFSRMRMTLRMVVIILINIILYMLLTFIIFASTGWWVYSFLDWSQGAICAAWYLGIGAAFVVVFGVMYLIHMLRDWIAKKLAQQ
;
A
#
# COMPACT_ATOMS: atom_id res chain seq x y z
N MET A 1 -0.83 -17.40 29.25
CA MET A 1 -1.32 -16.46 28.20
C MET A 1 -2.03 -15.33 28.93
N VAL A 2 -1.45 -14.12 28.99
CA VAL A 2 -2.09 -12.97 29.67
C VAL A 2 -3.27 -12.54 28.80
N ARG A 3 -4.51 -12.73 29.28
CA ARG A 3 -5.72 -12.23 28.59
C ARG A 3 -5.82 -10.73 28.84
N TYR A 4 -5.41 -9.93 27.86
CA TYR A 4 -5.79 -8.53 27.82
C TYR A 4 -7.27 -8.44 27.41
N TYR A 5 -8.10 -7.77 28.20
CA TYR A 5 -9.47 -7.46 27.83
C TYR A 5 -9.43 -6.28 26.87
N TYR A 6 -9.61 -6.55 25.57
CA TYR A 6 -9.73 -5.52 24.55
C TYR A 6 -11.12 -4.88 24.63
N GLN A 7 -11.20 -3.56 24.60
CA GLN A 7 -12.46 -2.83 24.59
C GLN A 7 -13.08 -2.84 23.18
N ASP A 8 -12.22 -2.80 22.14
CA ASP A 8 -12.63 -2.81 20.74
C ASP A 8 -13.70 -1.74 20.40
N ASP A 9 -13.65 -0.59 21.07
CA ASP A 9 -14.58 0.52 20.86
C ASP A 9 -14.41 1.13 19.46
N PRO A 10 -15.48 1.25 18.65
CA PRO A 10 -15.43 1.96 17.38
C PRO A 10 -15.34 3.47 17.59
N LEU A 11 -15.00 4.19 16.53
CA LEU A 11 -15.13 5.65 16.53
C LEU A 11 -16.59 6.10 16.79
N PRO A 12 -16.79 7.31 17.32
CA PRO A 12 -18.12 7.91 17.38
C PRO A 12 -18.75 7.98 15.98
N GLN A 13 -20.04 7.67 15.91
CA GLN A 13 -20.79 7.67 14.66
C GLN A 13 -20.77 9.05 13.99
N SER A 14 -20.52 9.10 12.68
CA SER A 14 -20.47 10.35 11.93
C SER A 14 -21.87 10.86 11.57
N HIS A 15 -22.06 12.18 11.61
CA HIS A 15 -23.25 12.83 11.07
C HIS A 15 -23.33 12.82 9.53
N SER A 16 -22.22 12.58 8.82
CA SER A 16 -22.20 12.51 7.35
C SER A 16 -22.68 11.15 6.84
N ALA A 17 -23.68 11.17 5.95
CA ALA A 17 -24.21 9.96 5.32
C ALA A 17 -23.16 9.22 4.47
N ILE A 18 -22.28 9.97 3.80
CA ILE A 18 -21.22 9.40 2.96
C ILE A 18 -20.22 8.64 3.84
N ILE A 19 -19.81 9.23 4.97
CA ILE A 19 -18.87 8.61 5.92
C ILE A 19 -19.45 7.31 6.49
N ARG A 20 -20.73 7.33 6.90
CA ARG A 20 -21.47 6.14 7.36
C ARG A 20 -21.60 5.08 6.28
N TRP A 21 -21.84 5.48 5.02
CA TRP A 21 -22.01 4.54 3.93
C TRP A 21 -20.72 3.78 3.66
N PHE A 22 -19.58 4.47 3.55
CA PHE A 22 -18.27 3.82 3.43
C PHE A 22 -17.86 3.05 4.70
N GLY A 23 -18.45 3.38 5.86
CA GLY A 23 -18.17 2.73 7.12
C GLY A 23 -16.88 3.20 7.79
N PHE A 24 -16.43 4.42 7.46
CA PHE A 24 -15.23 5.02 8.07
C PHE A 24 -15.35 5.17 9.59
N ASP A 25 -16.55 5.46 10.08
CA ASP A 25 -16.86 5.56 11.51
C ASP A 25 -17.01 4.21 12.22
N ARG A 26 -16.92 3.09 11.48
CA ARG A 26 -16.85 1.73 12.04
C ARG A 26 -15.42 1.27 12.29
N PHE A 27 -14.44 2.11 12.01
CA PHE A 27 -13.05 1.83 12.35
C PHE A 27 -12.92 1.64 13.86
N VAL A 28 -12.30 0.54 14.26
CA VAL A 28 -11.97 0.24 15.66
C VAL A 28 -10.46 0.47 15.84
N PRO A 29 -10.05 1.55 16.53
CA PRO A 29 -8.65 1.91 16.70
C PRO A 29 -7.77 0.81 17.27
N GLU A 30 -8.30 0.04 18.23
CA GLU A 30 -7.52 -0.99 18.91
C GLU A 30 -7.06 -2.10 17.95
N TRP A 31 -7.83 -2.39 16.89
CA TRP A 31 -7.46 -3.37 15.88
C TRP A 31 -6.19 -3.00 15.11
N ALA A 32 -5.89 -1.72 15.01
CA ALA A 32 -4.68 -1.23 14.35
C ALA A 32 -3.41 -1.52 15.15
N VAL A 33 -3.48 -1.72 16.47
CA VAL A 33 -2.31 -1.76 17.37
C VAL A 33 -2.15 -3.07 18.14
N THR A 34 -2.94 -4.08 17.76
CA THR A 34 -3.00 -5.38 18.45
C THR A 34 -3.00 -6.53 17.45
N SER A 35 -2.76 -7.74 17.93
CA SER A 35 -2.62 -8.96 17.12
C SER A 35 -3.42 -10.11 17.73
N TYR A 36 -3.87 -11.04 16.90
CA TYR A 36 -4.40 -12.33 17.35
C TYR A 36 -3.29 -13.34 17.74
N TRP A 37 -2.10 -13.19 17.17
CA TRP A 37 -1.08 -14.23 17.15
C TRP A 37 0.06 -14.00 18.12
N MET A 38 0.24 -12.75 18.54
CA MET A 38 1.39 -12.36 19.36
C MET A 38 1.04 -11.21 20.31
N PRO A 39 1.80 -11.01 21.40
CA PRO A 39 1.64 -9.85 22.25
C PRO A 39 1.84 -8.54 21.47
N SER A 40 1.12 -7.47 21.85
CA SER A 40 1.21 -6.17 21.17
C SER A 40 2.64 -5.61 21.11
N LYS A 41 3.49 -5.90 22.12
CA LYS A 41 4.92 -5.53 22.12
C LYS A 41 5.72 -6.22 21.00
N ALA A 42 5.44 -7.49 20.71
CA ALA A 42 6.11 -8.21 19.63
C ALA A 42 5.73 -7.63 18.26
N LEU A 43 4.44 -7.32 18.06
CA LEU A 43 3.98 -6.62 16.86
C LEU A 43 4.63 -5.23 16.72
N LEU A 44 4.85 -4.51 17.83
CA LEU A 44 5.57 -3.23 17.80
C LEU A 44 7.01 -3.41 17.30
N CYS A 45 7.74 -4.42 17.78
CA CYS A 45 9.10 -4.70 17.31
C CYS A 45 9.15 -4.96 15.81
N ILE A 46 8.21 -5.74 15.27
CA ILE A 46 8.09 -5.97 13.83
C ILE A 46 7.87 -4.64 13.10
N ARG A 47 6.97 -3.79 13.60
CA ARG A 47 6.69 -2.47 13.00
C ARG A 47 7.85 -1.50 13.01
N ILE A 48 8.67 -1.52 14.06
CA ILE A 48 9.91 -0.72 14.10
C ILE A 48 10.84 -1.15 12.96
N ILE A 49 11.02 -2.46 12.77
CA ILE A 49 11.89 -3.00 11.72
C ILE A 49 11.33 -2.68 10.33
N THR A 50 10.04 -2.96 10.08
CA THR A 50 9.42 -2.71 8.76
C THR A 50 9.36 -1.22 8.43
N CYS A 51 9.03 -0.36 9.41
CA CYS A 51 9.04 1.08 9.24
C CYS A 51 10.46 1.57 8.91
N LEU A 52 11.48 1.18 9.69
CA LEU A 52 12.87 1.58 9.44
C LEU A 52 13.35 1.14 8.07
N TYR A 53 13.09 -0.11 7.68
CA TYR A 53 13.45 -0.59 6.34
C TYR A 53 12.75 0.22 5.25
N SER A 54 11.44 0.49 5.40
CA SER A 54 10.71 1.30 4.43
C SER A 54 11.26 2.74 4.30
N THR A 55 11.69 3.34 5.42
CA THR A 55 12.37 4.64 5.46
C THR A 55 13.69 4.60 4.68
N ILE A 56 14.50 3.57 4.86
CA ILE A 56 15.79 3.46 4.16
C ILE A 56 15.56 3.36 2.64
N VAL A 57 14.60 2.53 2.21
CA VAL A 57 14.28 2.35 0.78
C VAL A 57 13.73 3.63 0.15
N ILE A 58 12.80 4.33 0.81
CA ILE A 58 12.20 5.54 0.22
C ILE A 58 13.24 6.65 0.03
N TRP A 59 14.14 6.85 1.00
CA TRP A 59 15.21 7.84 0.89
C TRP A 59 16.28 7.45 -0.12
N ALA A 60 16.63 6.17 -0.20
CA ALA A 60 17.54 5.69 -1.24
C ALA A 60 16.93 5.88 -2.65
N SER A 61 15.64 5.58 -2.82
CA SER A 61 14.95 5.77 -4.10
C SER A 61 14.89 7.23 -4.53
N ILE A 62 14.55 8.14 -3.60
CA ILE A 62 14.59 9.60 -3.85
C ILE A 62 16.01 10.05 -4.20
N GLY A 63 17.01 9.64 -3.43
CA GLY A 63 18.41 10.00 -3.64
C GLY A 63 18.93 9.55 -5.00
N THR A 64 18.73 8.28 -5.35
CA THR A 64 19.12 7.72 -6.64
C THR A 64 18.40 8.42 -7.80
N SER A 65 17.09 8.67 -7.68
CA SER A 65 16.32 9.38 -8.71
C SER A 65 16.81 10.81 -8.93
N ALA A 66 17.21 11.51 -7.86
CA ALA A 66 17.79 12.84 -7.95
C ALA A 66 19.19 12.82 -8.59
N MET A 67 20.05 11.86 -8.22
CA MET A 67 21.38 11.70 -8.82
C MET A 67 21.33 11.35 -10.31
N GLN A 68 20.30 10.61 -10.74
CA GLN A 68 20.07 10.25 -12.13
C GLN A 68 19.35 11.35 -12.94
N GLY A 69 18.93 12.45 -12.32
CA GLY A 69 18.21 13.53 -12.99
C GLY A 69 16.78 13.16 -13.41
N ASN A 70 16.17 12.16 -12.75
CA ASN A 70 14.83 11.64 -13.06
C ASN A 70 13.79 12.00 -12.01
N PHE A 71 14.15 12.81 -11.01
CA PHE A 71 13.25 13.14 -9.89
C PHE A 71 11.95 13.84 -10.33
N GLN A 72 11.95 14.58 -11.44
CA GLN A 72 10.74 15.20 -11.98
C GLN A 72 9.62 14.20 -12.33
N HIS A 73 9.96 12.94 -12.57
CA HIS A 73 9.00 11.87 -12.89
C HIS A 73 8.64 11.01 -11.67
N TYR A 74 9.31 11.20 -10.53
CA TYR A 74 9.18 10.32 -9.37
C TYR A 74 7.75 10.19 -8.84
N PHE A 75 7.02 11.31 -8.77
CA PHE A 75 5.63 11.33 -8.30
C PHE A 75 4.60 10.98 -9.40
N ALA A 76 5.04 10.78 -10.65
CA ALA A 76 4.16 10.36 -11.74
C ALA A 76 3.83 8.86 -11.69
N HIS A 77 4.78 8.05 -11.24
CA HIS A 77 4.64 6.61 -11.21
C HIS A 77 3.74 6.14 -10.06
N PHE A 78 2.76 5.31 -10.40
CA PHE A 78 1.85 4.68 -9.45
C PHE A 78 2.59 3.83 -8.43
N THR A 79 3.67 3.19 -8.86
CA THR A 79 4.48 2.27 -8.07
C THR A 79 5.21 2.97 -6.94
N GLU A 80 5.84 4.12 -7.20
CA GLU A 80 6.44 4.96 -6.17
C GLU A 80 5.38 5.56 -5.23
N MET A 81 4.26 6.02 -5.76
CA MET A 81 3.13 6.53 -4.95
C MET A 81 2.55 5.45 -4.03
N THR A 82 2.49 4.20 -4.50
CA THR A 82 2.08 3.04 -3.70
C THR A 82 3.04 2.81 -2.52
N TYR A 83 4.34 2.90 -2.77
CA TYR A 83 5.35 2.75 -1.73
C TYR A 83 5.32 3.90 -0.71
N ILE A 84 5.12 5.14 -1.18
CA ILE A 84 4.91 6.31 -0.31
C ILE A 84 3.70 6.06 0.62
N GLY A 85 2.58 5.58 0.07
CA GLY A 85 1.39 5.25 0.87
C GLY A 85 1.64 4.15 1.90
N LEU A 86 2.37 3.10 1.53
CA LEU A 86 2.78 2.04 2.46
C LEU A 86 3.67 2.58 3.59
N HIS A 87 4.67 3.38 3.25
CA HIS A 87 5.56 3.98 4.23
C HIS A 87 4.80 4.92 5.18
N ALA A 88 3.93 5.77 4.64
CA ALA A 88 3.07 6.65 5.44
C ALA A 88 2.20 5.84 6.42
N TYR A 89 1.60 4.74 5.97
CA TYR A 89 0.84 3.85 6.85
C TYR A 89 1.70 3.28 7.97
N LEU A 90 2.89 2.76 7.65
CA LEU A 90 3.81 2.16 8.63
C LEU A 90 4.25 3.16 9.69
N VAL A 91 4.57 4.40 9.29
CA VAL A 91 4.92 5.48 10.23
C VAL A 91 3.73 5.84 11.12
N THR A 92 2.54 6.04 10.53
CA THR A 92 1.35 6.43 11.29
C THR A 92 0.93 5.34 12.26
N VAL A 93 0.88 4.07 11.83
CA VAL A 93 0.50 2.96 12.72
C VAL A 93 1.55 2.77 13.82
N LEU A 94 2.85 2.94 13.52
CA LEU A 94 3.92 2.88 14.52
C LEU A 94 3.74 3.96 15.59
N TYR A 95 3.46 5.20 15.20
CA TYR A 95 3.17 6.29 16.14
C TYR A 95 2.02 5.92 17.08
N HIS A 96 0.89 5.49 16.53
CA HIS A 96 -0.27 5.14 17.34
C HIS A 96 -0.01 3.92 18.24
N HIS A 97 0.77 2.95 17.78
CA HIS A 97 1.13 1.76 18.52
C HIS A 97 2.07 2.06 19.71
N VAL A 98 3.07 2.91 19.51
CA VAL A 98 3.92 3.39 20.62
C VAL A 98 3.06 4.10 21.67
N ARG A 99 2.16 4.99 21.25
CA ARG A 99 1.24 5.69 22.15
C ARG A 99 0.33 4.73 22.91
N TYR A 100 -0.21 3.72 22.24
CA TYR A 100 -1.03 2.68 22.87
C TYR A 100 -0.30 1.99 24.03
N LEU A 101 0.97 1.60 23.84
CA LEU A 101 1.75 0.95 24.90
C LEU A 101 2.21 1.91 26.00
N MET A 102 2.46 3.18 25.69
CA MET A 102 2.78 4.21 26.69
C MET A 102 1.59 4.58 27.58
N HIS A 103 0.38 4.53 27.03
CA HIS A 103 -0.87 4.90 27.73
C HIS A 103 -1.65 3.68 28.21
N GLN A 104 -0.93 2.70 28.77
CA GLN A 104 -1.51 1.52 29.43
C GLN A 104 -2.51 0.71 28.57
N HIS A 105 -2.26 0.60 27.27
CA HIS A 105 -3.13 -0.12 26.32
C HIS A 105 -4.46 0.59 26.03
N GLU A 106 -4.49 1.91 26.15
CA GLU A 106 -5.63 2.72 25.69
C GLU A 106 -5.30 3.40 24.35
N PRO A 107 -6.14 3.26 23.30
CA PRO A 107 -5.89 3.85 21.98
C PRO A 107 -6.21 5.36 21.91
N ARG A 108 -5.84 6.11 22.96
CA ARG A 108 -6.12 7.56 23.11
C ARG A 108 -5.63 8.40 21.94
N SER A 109 -4.54 8.01 21.28
CA SER A 109 -3.99 8.75 20.15
C SER A 109 -4.95 8.80 18.95
N PHE A 110 -5.82 7.80 18.77
CA PHE A 110 -6.85 7.81 17.74
C PHE A 110 -8.11 8.57 18.19
N PHE A 111 -8.49 8.50 19.47
CA PHE A 111 -9.67 9.19 19.99
C PHE A 111 -9.46 10.68 20.22
N ASN A 112 -8.22 11.11 20.51
CA ASN A 112 -7.89 12.51 20.77
C ASN A 112 -7.50 13.30 19.50
N GLN A 113 -7.49 12.65 18.33
CA GLN A 113 -7.23 13.34 17.06
C GLN A 113 -8.52 13.60 16.28
N PRO A 114 -8.53 14.57 15.34
CA PRO A 114 -9.68 14.80 14.49
C PRO A 114 -10.12 13.53 13.74
N SER A 115 -11.41 13.23 13.72
CA SER A 115 -11.95 12.00 13.11
C SER A 115 -11.57 11.84 11.64
N VAL A 116 -11.36 12.94 10.91
CA VAL A 116 -10.91 12.90 9.51
C VAL A 116 -9.56 12.19 9.36
N LEU A 117 -8.63 12.34 10.31
CA LEU A 117 -7.34 11.64 10.26
C LEU A 117 -7.52 10.14 10.48
N ASN A 118 -8.47 9.74 11.32
CA ASN A 118 -8.83 8.33 11.46
C ASN A 118 -9.42 7.76 10.16
N TYR A 119 -10.27 8.54 9.47
CA TYR A 119 -10.85 8.13 8.19
C TYR A 119 -9.78 8.00 7.12
N MET A 120 -8.84 8.95 7.05
CA MET A 120 -7.70 8.89 6.14
C MET A 120 -6.77 7.71 6.45
N PHE A 121 -6.51 7.42 7.72
CA PHE A 121 -5.73 6.25 8.13
C PHE A 121 -6.42 4.95 7.73
N TYR A 122 -7.73 4.85 7.99
CA TYR A 122 -8.52 3.68 7.61
C TYR A 122 -8.61 3.52 6.09
N TYR A 123 -8.71 4.63 5.37
CA TYR A 123 -8.64 4.64 3.92
C TYR A 123 -7.28 4.13 3.41
N LEU A 124 -6.19 4.68 3.95
CA LEU A 124 -4.81 4.33 3.61
C LEU A 124 -4.56 2.83 3.83
N TYR A 125 -5.15 2.24 4.88
CA TYR A 125 -5.09 0.79 5.07
C TYR A 125 -5.63 0.00 3.87
N HIS A 126 -6.78 0.41 3.31
CA HIS A 126 -7.36 -0.25 2.15
C HIS A 126 -6.50 -0.07 0.91
N THR A 127 -5.92 1.13 0.71
CA THR A 127 -5.04 1.36 -0.43
C THR A 127 -3.81 0.48 -0.36
N ILE A 128 -3.17 0.37 0.81
CA ILE A 128 -1.95 -0.44 0.93
C ILE A 128 -2.25 -1.93 0.69
N CYS A 129 -3.39 -2.44 1.15
CA CYS A 129 -3.78 -3.85 0.97
C CYS A 129 -3.93 -4.23 -0.50
N VAL A 130 -4.43 -3.32 -1.34
CA VAL A 130 -4.68 -3.60 -2.77
C VAL A 130 -3.46 -3.23 -3.61
N TYR A 131 -2.91 -2.04 -3.42
CA TYR A 131 -1.93 -1.48 -4.34
C TYR A 131 -0.59 -2.21 -4.24
N ASN A 132 -0.20 -2.67 -3.05
CA ASN A 132 1.04 -3.44 -2.85
C ASN A 132 0.94 -4.89 -3.35
N ILE A 133 -0.20 -5.32 -3.91
CA ILE A 133 -0.33 -6.58 -4.66
C ILE A 133 -0.32 -6.29 -6.15
N ILE A 134 -1.07 -5.28 -6.58
CA ILE A 134 -1.11 -4.88 -7.99
C ILE A 134 0.28 -4.46 -8.49
N THR A 135 1.00 -3.66 -7.70
CA THR A 135 2.33 -3.17 -8.06
C THR A 135 3.31 -4.28 -8.44
N PRO A 136 3.54 -5.33 -7.63
CA PRO A 136 4.38 -6.46 -8.05
C PRO A 136 3.89 -7.11 -9.33
N ILE A 137 2.58 -7.35 -9.46
CA ILE A 137 2.00 -8.02 -10.64
C ILE A 137 2.31 -7.20 -11.90
N VAL A 138 1.99 -5.90 -11.89
CA VAL A 138 2.22 -5.02 -13.04
C VAL A 138 3.71 -4.85 -13.29
N TYR A 139 4.52 -4.70 -12.23
CA TYR A 139 5.96 -4.56 -12.40
C TYR A 139 6.57 -5.80 -13.08
N TRP A 140 6.37 -6.98 -12.52
CA TRP A 140 7.00 -8.19 -13.05
C TRP A 140 6.38 -8.70 -14.35
N ALA A 141 5.07 -8.48 -14.57
CA ALA A 141 4.43 -8.91 -15.80
C ALA A 141 4.63 -7.92 -16.96
N ALA A 142 4.78 -6.62 -16.68
CA ALA A 142 4.66 -5.58 -17.70
C ALA A 142 5.69 -4.45 -17.63
N LEU A 143 6.56 -4.35 -16.62
CA LEU A 143 7.60 -3.30 -16.53
C LEU A 143 9.04 -3.86 -16.44
N SER A 144 9.24 -4.99 -15.76
CA SER A 144 10.57 -5.58 -15.58
C SER A 144 11.20 -6.01 -16.91
N PRO A 145 10.45 -6.57 -17.90
CA PRO A 145 11.02 -6.86 -19.22
C PRO A 145 11.61 -5.60 -19.88
N GLN A 146 10.93 -4.46 -19.76
CA GLN A 146 11.37 -3.19 -20.32
C GLN A 146 12.62 -2.68 -19.60
N VAL A 147 12.69 -2.81 -18.27
CA VAL A 147 13.91 -2.48 -17.50
C VAL A 147 15.09 -3.37 -17.91
N THR A 148 14.84 -4.66 -18.17
CA THR A 148 15.88 -5.60 -18.64
C THR A 148 16.26 -5.42 -20.12
N HIS A 149 15.42 -4.79 -20.93
CA HIS A 149 15.65 -4.57 -22.37
C HIS A 149 16.03 -3.11 -22.72
N ALA A 150 15.82 -2.14 -21.82
CA ALA A 150 16.11 -0.72 -22.04
C ALA A 150 17.61 -0.36 -21.94
N SER A 151 18.50 -1.31 -21.65
CA SER A 151 19.94 -1.17 -21.88
C SER A 151 20.30 -1.38 -23.35
N GLY A 152 19.58 -0.75 -24.28
CA GLY A 152 19.53 -1.19 -25.69
C GLY A 152 19.59 -0.11 -26.77
N THR A 153 19.80 1.18 -26.46
CA THR A 153 20.04 2.21 -27.49
C THR A 153 21.52 2.47 -27.78
N ASN A 154 22.43 1.79 -27.08
CA ASN A 154 23.84 1.71 -27.43
C ASN A 154 24.13 0.33 -28.05
N PRO A 155 24.60 0.25 -29.31
CA PRO A 155 24.98 -1.01 -29.97
C PRO A 155 26.03 -1.84 -29.23
N SER A 156 26.72 -1.25 -28.24
CA SER A 156 27.69 -1.90 -27.35
C SER A 156 27.07 -2.55 -26.11
N ALA A 157 25.82 -2.24 -25.74
CA ALA A 157 25.14 -2.81 -24.57
C ALA A 157 24.46 -4.16 -24.89
N ALA A 158 24.24 -4.47 -26.17
CA ALA A 158 23.84 -5.79 -26.63
C ALA A 158 24.90 -6.88 -26.35
N GLN A 159 26.14 -6.48 -26.03
CA GLN A 159 27.24 -7.38 -25.68
C GLN A 159 27.47 -7.51 -24.15
N SER A 160 26.69 -6.80 -23.32
CA SER A 160 26.84 -6.80 -21.85
C SER A 160 25.55 -7.12 -21.09
N GLY A 161 24.75 -8.06 -21.57
CA GLY A 161 23.81 -8.86 -20.74
C GLY A 161 22.99 -8.13 -19.66
N GLY A 162 22.49 -6.92 -19.92
CA GLY A 162 21.54 -6.23 -19.04
C GLY A 162 22.01 -5.95 -17.61
N TYR A 163 23.27 -5.52 -17.41
CA TYR A 163 23.77 -5.17 -16.08
C TYR A 163 22.97 -3.99 -15.47
N GLN A 164 22.20 -4.28 -14.42
CA GLN A 164 21.59 -3.28 -13.54
C GLN A 164 22.51 -3.06 -12.33
N PRO A 165 22.86 -1.81 -11.98
CA PRO A 165 23.62 -1.53 -10.76
C PRO A 165 22.97 -2.17 -9.52
N PRO A 166 23.73 -2.72 -8.57
CA PRO A 166 23.18 -3.40 -7.39
C PRO A 166 22.18 -2.54 -6.59
N ILE A 167 22.41 -1.22 -6.56
CA ILE A 167 21.51 -0.27 -5.91
C ILE A 167 20.15 -0.19 -6.59
N ASP A 168 20.10 -0.14 -7.93
CA ASP A 168 18.85 -0.07 -8.70
C ASP A 168 18.08 -1.38 -8.58
N TRP A 169 18.79 -2.51 -8.62
CA TRP A 169 18.17 -3.82 -8.41
C TRP A 169 17.56 -3.94 -7.00
N TRP A 170 18.28 -3.50 -5.97
CA TRP A 170 17.78 -3.49 -4.60
C TRP A 170 16.60 -2.53 -4.43
N ILE A 171 16.63 -1.32 -4.98
CA ILE A 171 15.51 -0.36 -4.93
C ILE A 171 14.28 -0.96 -5.61
N ASN A 172 14.40 -1.44 -6.84
CA ASN A 172 13.30 -2.02 -7.60
C ASN A 172 12.70 -3.23 -6.89
N THR A 173 13.55 -4.15 -6.40
CA THR A 173 13.09 -5.31 -5.63
C THR A 173 12.40 -4.88 -4.34
N SER A 174 12.91 -3.85 -3.68
CA SER A 174 12.33 -3.34 -2.43
C SER A 174 10.96 -2.68 -2.67
N MET A 175 10.85 -1.82 -3.68
CA MET A 175 9.64 -1.07 -4.00
C MET A 175 8.55 -1.92 -4.63
N HIS A 176 8.91 -2.94 -5.40
CA HIS A 176 7.94 -3.75 -6.17
C HIS A 176 7.80 -5.19 -5.69
N GLY A 177 8.70 -5.68 -4.83
CA GLY A 177 8.62 -7.03 -4.24
C GLY A 177 8.49 -7.00 -2.73
N VAL A 178 9.45 -6.36 -2.03
CA VAL A 178 9.44 -6.32 -0.56
C VAL A 178 8.26 -5.53 -0.01
N SER A 179 7.76 -4.53 -0.74
CA SER A 179 6.52 -3.81 -0.41
C SER A 179 5.32 -4.73 -0.18
N PHE A 180 5.18 -5.81 -0.97
CA PHE A 180 4.19 -6.86 -0.74
C PHE A 180 4.40 -7.55 0.61
N VAL A 181 5.64 -7.89 0.96
CA VAL A 181 5.98 -8.56 2.23
C VAL A 181 5.69 -7.64 3.43
N LEU A 182 6.03 -6.36 3.33
CA LEU A 182 5.74 -5.36 4.37
C LEU A 182 4.23 -5.22 4.58
N MET A 183 3.46 -5.13 3.49
CA MET A 183 1.99 -5.10 3.57
C MET A 183 1.41 -6.40 4.12
N ALA A 184 1.89 -7.55 3.67
CA ALA A 184 1.42 -8.86 4.11
C ALA A 184 1.65 -9.05 5.61
N THR A 185 2.74 -8.53 6.15
CA THR A 185 3.03 -8.51 7.60
C THR A 185 1.90 -7.81 8.37
N GLU A 186 1.43 -6.65 7.89
CA GLU A 186 0.33 -5.92 8.52
C GLU A 186 -1.01 -6.64 8.39
N VAL A 187 -1.29 -7.22 7.23
CA VAL A 187 -2.52 -7.99 6.99
C VAL A 187 -2.57 -9.25 7.84
N LEU A 188 -1.46 -9.98 7.96
CA LEU A 188 -1.44 -11.24 8.69
C LEU A 188 -1.41 -11.01 10.20
N PHE A 189 -0.63 -10.05 10.69
CA PHE A 189 -0.36 -9.94 12.12
C PHE A 189 -1.20 -8.88 12.86
N SER A 190 -1.72 -7.84 12.21
CA SER A 190 -2.65 -6.92 12.88
C SER A 190 -4.07 -7.48 12.95
N ARG A 191 -4.94 -6.89 13.77
CA ARG A 191 -6.38 -7.21 13.79
C ARG A 191 -7.19 -6.32 12.82
N MET A 192 -6.55 -5.45 12.04
CA MET A 192 -7.20 -4.53 11.10
C MET A 192 -8.13 -5.26 10.13
N ARG A 193 -9.25 -4.65 9.74
CA ARG A 193 -10.25 -5.25 8.85
C ARG A 193 -10.54 -4.38 7.65
N MET A 194 -10.78 -5.05 6.53
CA MET A 194 -11.31 -4.41 5.33
C MET A 194 -12.84 -4.32 5.35
N THR A 195 -13.38 -3.24 4.80
CA THR A 195 -14.81 -3.02 4.60
C THR A 195 -15.13 -3.07 3.12
N LEU A 196 -16.05 -3.96 2.72
CA LEU A 196 -16.36 -4.25 1.30
C LEU A 196 -16.64 -3.00 0.45
N ARG A 197 -17.33 -2.01 1.02
CA ARG A 197 -17.73 -0.77 0.33
C ARG A 197 -16.56 0.13 -0.06
N MET A 198 -15.39 -0.05 0.57
CA MET A 198 -14.18 0.69 0.23
C MET A 198 -13.64 0.34 -1.17
N VAL A 199 -14.12 -0.73 -1.80
CA VAL A 199 -13.78 -1.02 -3.20
C VAL A 199 -14.11 0.16 -4.12
N VAL A 200 -15.19 0.91 -3.82
CA VAL A 200 -15.61 2.04 -4.64
C VAL A 200 -14.61 3.19 -4.58
N ILE A 201 -14.12 3.55 -3.39
CA ILE A 201 -13.15 4.64 -3.26
C ILE A 201 -11.77 4.23 -3.80
N ILE A 202 -11.42 2.94 -3.70
CA ILE A 202 -10.25 2.36 -4.38
C ILE A 202 -10.34 2.52 -5.90
N LEU A 203 -11.51 2.21 -6.49
CA LEU A 203 -11.75 2.38 -7.93
C LEU A 203 -11.71 3.85 -8.34
N ILE A 204 -12.30 4.75 -7.55
CA ILE A 204 -12.23 6.18 -7.79
C ILE A 204 -10.76 6.64 -7.82
N ASN A 205 -9.93 6.20 -6.86
CA ASN A 205 -8.53 6.58 -6.83
C ASN A 205 -7.74 6.13 -8.05
N ILE A 206 -7.94 4.89 -8.52
CA ILE A 206 -7.23 4.43 -9.71
C ILE A 206 -7.73 5.16 -10.96
N ILE A 207 -9.02 5.48 -11.07
CA ILE A 207 -9.54 6.31 -12.17
C ILE A 207 -8.91 7.71 -12.15
N LEU A 208 -8.82 8.34 -10.97
CA LEU A 208 -8.15 9.64 -10.82
C LEU A 208 -6.67 9.58 -11.22
N TYR A 209 -5.97 8.50 -10.83
CA TYR A 209 -4.60 8.27 -11.27
C TYR A 209 -4.51 8.10 -12.79
N MET A 210 -5.43 7.34 -13.40
CA MET A 210 -5.47 7.18 -14.86
C MET A 210 -5.66 8.53 -15.55
N LEU A 211 -6.57 9.38 -15.07
CA LEU A 211 -6.74 10.74 -15.59
C LEU A 211 -5.48 11.60 -15.42
N LEU A 212 -4.77 11.46 -14.29
CA LEU A 212 -3.49 12.13 -14.06
C LEU A 212 -2.45 11.76 -15.13
N THR A 213 -2.42 10.51 -15.60
CA THR A 213 -1.48 10.10 -16.67
C THR A 213 -1.71 10.85 -17.98
N PHE A 214 -2.97 11.17 -18.32
CA PHE A 214 -3.29 12.01 -19.49
C PHE A 214 -2.83 13.46 -19.30
N ILE A 215 -2.97 14.01 -18.09
CA ILE A 215 -2.50 15.36 -17.77
C ILE A 215 -0.97 15.43 -17.91
N ILE A 216 -0.27 14.40 -17.41
CA ILE A 216 1.19 14.30 -17.53
C ILE A 216 1.60 14.23 -19.00
N PHE A 217 0.95 13.38 -19.80
CA PHE A 217 1.22 13.28 -21.22
C PHE A 217 0.97 14.61 -21.94
N ALA A 218 -0.17 15.27 -21.69
CA ALA A 218 -0.47 16.57 -22.28
C ALA A 218 0.56 17.65 -21.90
N SER A 219 1.16 17.56 -20.72
CA SER A 219 2.13 18.54 -20.21
C SER A 219 3.58 18.25 -20.63
N THR A 220 3.93 16.98 -20.87
CA THR A 220 5.33 16.55 -21.03
C THR A 220 5.60 15.81 -22.34
N GLY A 221 4.56 15.38 -23.06
CA GLY A 221 4.67 14.46 -24.19
C GLY A 221 5.04 13.02 -23.80
N TRP A 222 5.08 12.71 -22.49
CA TRP A 222 5.51 11.42 -21.97
C TRP A 222 4.37 10.63 -21.32
N TRP A 223 4.18 9.39 -21.77
CA TRP A 223 3.31 8.43 -21.11
C TRP A 223 4.04 7.77 -19.94
N VAL A 224 3.48 7.88 -18.74
CA VAL A 224 4.06 7.30 -17.51
C VAL A 224 4.37 5.81 -17.66
N TYR A 225 3.49 5.09 -18.34
CA TYR A 225 3.67 3.70 -18.70
C TYR A 225 3.33 3.51 -20.17
N SER A 226 4.19 2.80 -20.91
CA SER A 226 3.99 2.58 -22.34
C SER A 226 2.68 1.85 -22.64
N PHE A 227 2.25 0.91 -21.80
CA PHE A 227 0.96 0.21 -21.98
C PHE A 227 -0.28 1.10 -21.77
N LEU A 228 -0.12 2.31 -21.25
CA LEU A 228 -1.19 3.32 -21.15
C LEU A 228 -1.22 4.27 -22.36
N ASP A 229 -0.29 4.13 -23.31
CA ASP A 229 -0.24 4.99 -24.49
C ASP A 229 -1.51 4.83 -25.34
N TRP A 230 -2.30 5.89 -25.38
CA TRP A 230 -3.59 5.90 -26.07
C TRP A 230 -3.48 5.70 -27.59
N SER A 231 -2.31 5.95 -28.17
CA SER A 231 -2.06 5.71 -29.60
C SER A 231 -2.15 4.22 -29.98
N GLN A 232 -2.07 3.31 -29.00
CA GLN A 232 -2.21 1.86 -29.21
C GLN A 232 -3.67 1.39 -29.41
N GLY A 233 -4.65 2.29 -29.34
CA GLY A 233 -6.05 2.01 -29.66
C GLY A 233 -6.68 0.92 -28.80
N ALA A 234 -7.10 -0.20 -29.42
CA ALA A 234 -7.81 -1.25 -28.69
C ALA A 234 -6.97 -1.92 -27.58
N ILE A 235 -5.65 -1.98 -27.75
CA ILE A 235 -4.76 -2.62 -26.78
C ILE A 235 -4.69 -1.79 -25.48
N CYS A 236 -4.53 -0.47 -25.58
CA CYS A 236 -4.50 0.38 -24.38
C CYS A 236 -5.87 0.36 -23.68
N ALA A 237 -6.98 0.40 -24.42
CA ALA A 237 -8.31 0.30 -23.83
C ALA A 237 -8.49 -1.00 -23.02
N ALA A 238 -7.97 -2.12 -23.53
CA ALA A 238 -7.95 -3.39 -22.80
C ALA A 238 -7.10 -3.32 -21.52
N TRP A 239 -5.96 -2.61 -21.52
CA TRP A 239 -5.17 -2.36 -20.31
C TRP A 239 -5.93 -1.57 -19.25
N TYR A 240 -6.61 -0.48 -19.62
CA TYR A 240 -7.41 0.31 -18.67
C TYR A 240 -8.50 -0.53 -18.01
N LEU A 241 -9.25 -1.30 -18.79
CA LEU A 241 -10.30 -2.19 -18.28
C LEU A 241 -9.73 -3.35 -17.46
N GLY A 242 -8.67 -3.99 -17.95
CA GLY A 242 -8.02 -5.12 -17.29
C GLY A 242 -7.43 -4.74 -15.94
N ILE A 243 -6.74 -3.60 -15.85
CA ILE A 243 -6.22 -3.08 -14.58
C ILE A 243 -7.38 -2.74 -13.64
N GLY A 244 -8.43 -2.05 -14.11
CA GLY A 244 -9.60 -1.76 -13.29
C GLY A 244 -10.23 -3.03 -12.70
N ALA A 245 -10.40 -4.08 -13.50
CA ALA A 245 -10.90 -5.37 -13.05
C ALA A 245 -9.95 -6.05 -12.05
N ALA A 246 -8.63 -5.98 -12.27
CA ALA A 246 -7.63 -6.55 -11.37
C ALA A 246 -7.72 -5.93 -9.96
N PHE A 247 -7.94 -4.62 -9.83
CA PHE A 247 -8.13 -3.97 -8.53
C PHE A 247 -9.34 -4.53 -7.78
N VAL A 248 -10.46 -4.78 -8.46
CA VAL A 248 -11.66 -5.38 -7.85
C VAL A 248 -11.39 -6.81 -7.37
N VAL A 249 -10.74 -7.62 -8.21
CA VAL A 249 -10.39 -9.00 -7.88
C VAL A 249 -9.45 -9.05 -6.68
N VAL A 250 -8.38 -8.28 -6.70
CA VAL A 250 -7.41 -8.19 -5.60
C VAL A 250 -8.08 -7.70 -4.31
N PHE A 251 -8.94 -6.68 -4.40
CA PHE A 251 -9.72 -6.22 -3.26
C PHE A 251 -10.55 -7.35 -2.65
N GLY A 252 -11.27 -8.12 -3.48
CA GLY A 252 -12.07 -9.25 -3.05
C GLY A 252 -11.23 -10.34 -2.37
N VAL A 253 -10.10 -10.71 -2.97
CA VAL A 253 -9.15 -11.68 -2.38
C VAL A 253 -8.64 -11.19 -1.03
N MET A 254 -8.24 -9.93 -0.92
CA MET A 254 -7.77 -9.38 0.35
C MET A 254 -8.86 -9.33 1.40
N TYR A 255 -10.08 -8.96 1.03
CA TYR A 255 -11.23 -9.02 1.93
C TYR A 255 -11.44 -10.44 2.48
N LEU A 256 -11.35 -11.47 1.63
CA LEU A 256 -11.45 -12.88 2.04
C LEU A 256 -10.29 -13.32 2.94
N ILE A 257 -9.05 -12.88 2.67
CA ILE A 257 -7.89 -13.16 3.52
C ILE A 257 -8.11 -12.63 4.95
N HIS A 258 -8.65 -11.41 5.09
CA HIS A 258 -8.98 -10.84 6.39
C HIS A 258 -10.07 -11.65 7.11
N MET A 259 -11.11 -12.05 6.40
CA MET A 259 -12.17 -12.90 6.95
C MET A 259 -11.64 -14.26 7.43
N LEU A 260 -10.79 -14.89 6.61
CA LEU A 260 -10.18 -16.17 6.94
C LEU A 260 -9.27 -16.06 8.16
N ARG A 261 -8.37 -15.06 8.19
CA ARG A 261 -7.49 -14.78 9.33
C ARG A 261 -8.27 -14.67 10.63
N ASP A 262 -9.34 -13.88 10.63
CA ASP A 262 -10.17 -13.65 11.81
C ASP A 262 -10.97 -14.89 12.22
N TRP A 263 -11.44 -15.67 11.26
CA TRP A 263 -12.12 -16.93 11.51
C TRP A 263 -11.18 -17.95 12.17
N ILE A 264 -9.96 -18.10 11.66
CA ILE A 264 -8.93 -18.98 12.25
C ILE A 264 -8.62 -18.52 13.67
N ALA A 265 -8.37 -17.22 13.88
CA ALA A 265 -8.06 -16.67 15.19
C ALA A 265 -9.16 -16.95 16.22
N LYS A 266 -10.44 -16.77 15.85
CA LYS A 266 -11.58 -17.07 16.73
C LYS A 266 -11.69 -18.55 17.06
N LYS A 267 -11.45 -19.44 16.08
CA LYS A 267 -11.50 -20.90 16.29
C LYS A 267 -10.43 -21.37 17.26
N LEU A 268 -9.21 -20.85 17.14
CA LEU A 268 -8.10 -21.20 18.03
C LEU A 268 -8.26 -20.62 19.45
N ALA A 269 -8.93 -19.48 19.61
CA ALA A 269 -9.16 -18.86 20.92
C ALA A 269 -10.29 -19.53 21.74
N GLN A 270 -11.13 -20.35 21.09
CA GLN A 270 -12.22 -21.10 21.73
C GLN A 270 -11.80 -22.50 22.22
N GLN A 271 -10.57 -22.93 21.88
CA GLN A 271 -9.93 -24.15 22.38
C GLN A 271 -9.03 -23.82 23.57
#